data_AF-A0A3C0XQW8-F1
#
_entry.id   AF-A0A3C0XQW8-F1
#
_cell.length_a   1.000
_cell.length_b   1.000
_cell.length_c   1.000
_cell.angle_alpha   90.00
_cell.angle_beta   90.00
_cell.angle_gamma   90.00
#
_symmetry.space_group_name_H-M   'P 1'
#
loop_
_entity.id
_entity.type
_entity.pdbx_description
1 polymer ?
#
loop_
_entity_poly.entity_id
_entity_poly.type
_entity_poly.pdbx_seq_one_letter_code
_entity_poly.pdbx_strand_id
1 'polypeptide(L)' 'MSSDWKRVLEAAAEQGWTSRPTKDGVMLLAPNGTGKVSVHGTPSDWRALRNTISDLRREGGFEWPPRK' A
#
# COMPACT_ATOMS: atom_id res chain seq x y z
N MET A 1 5.71 11.29 6.60
CA MET A 1 5.63 9.87 6.18
C MET A 1 6.92 9.18 6.57
N SER A 2 6.87 8.11 7.35
CA SER A 2 8.05 7.32 7.71
C SER A 2 8.72 6.73 6.48
N SER A 3 10.03 6.45 6.55
CA SER A 3 10.80 5.94 5.42
C SER A 3 10.22 4.62 4.86
N ASP A 4 9.64 3.78 5.72
CA ASP A 4 9.02 2.52 5.32
C ASP A 4 7.75 2.70 4.48
N TRP A 5 6.94 3.71 4.80
CA TRP A 5 5.73 4.01 4.02
C TRP A 5 6.05 4.44 2.60
N LYS A 6 7.11 5.23 2.42
CA LYS A 6 7.58 5.62 1.09
C LYS A 6 7.98 4.39 0.26
N ARG A 7 8.77 3.48 0.86
CA ARG A 7 9.20 2.25 0.18
C ARG A 7 8.04 1.34 -0.22
N VAL A 8 7.01 1.22 0.63
CA VAL A 8 5.82 0.42 0.29
C VAL A 8 5.04 1.05 -0.86
N LEU A 9 4.87 2.39 -0.86
CA LEU A 9 4.18 3.09 -1.94
C LEU A 9 4.95 3.00 -3.27
N GLU A 10 6.27 3.15 -3.24
CA GLU A 10 7.14 2.98 -4.40
C GLU A 10 7.05 1.54 -4.94
N ALA A 11 7.22 0.53 -4.08
CA ALA A 11 7.10 -0.87 -4.48
C ALA A 11 5.69 -1.20 -5.01
N ALA A 12 4.64 -0.62 -4.44
CA ALA A 12 3.27 -0.80 -4.93
C ALA A 12 3.12 -0.19 -6.33
N ALA A 13 3.65 1.01 -6.56
CA ALA A 13 3.65 1.66 -7.86
C ALA A 13 4.42 0.84 -8.92
N GLU A 14 5.58 0.29 -8.57
CA GLU A 14 6.36 -0.59 -9.45
C GLU A 14 5.60 -1.88 -9.83
N GLN A 15 4.76 -2.37 -8.92
CA GLN A 15 3.89 -3.53 -9.12
C GLN A 15 2.56 -3.18 -9.81
N GLY A 16 2.40 -1.96 -10.30
CA GLY A 16 1.22 -1.52 -11.06
C GLY A 16 0.05 -1.06 -10.19
N TRP A 17 0.23 -0.88 -8.88
CA TRP A 17 -0.80 -0.30 -8.04
C TRP A 17 -0.90 1.20 -8.25
N THR A 18 -2.13 1.71 -8.29
CA THR A 18 -2.38 3.15 -8.41
C THR A 18 -2.70 3.75 -7.05
N SER A 19 -1.86 4.65 -6.56
CA SER A 19 -2.13 5.43 -5.35
C SER A 19 -3.00 6.66 -5.65
N ARG A 20 -4.09 6.82 -4.91
CA ARG A 20 -4.93 8.02 -4.91
C ARG A 20 -4.98 8.67 -3.53
N PRO A 21 -4.65 9.96 -3.40
CA PRO A 21 -4.85 10.67 -2.14
C PRO A 21 -6.35 10.79 -1.85
N THR A 22 -6.73 10.59 -0.60
CA THR A 22 -8.09 10.80 -0.09
C THR A 22 -8.06 11.76 1.10
N LYS A 23 -9.23 12.23 1.53
CA LYS A 23 -9.33 13.17 2.66
C LYS A 23 -8.72 12.60 3.96
N ASP A 24 -8.76 11.28 4.12
CA ASP A 24 -8.36 10.58 5.34
C ASP A 24 -7.09 9.72 5.17
N GLY A 25 -6.39 9.82 4.02
CA GLY A 25 -5.17 9.05 3.76
C GLY A 25 -4.88 8.79 2.29
N VAL A 26 -4.45 7.57 1.97
CA VAL A 26 -4.11 7.14 0.61
C VAL A 26 -4.84 5.85 0.28
N MET A 27 -5.50 5.79 -0.87
CA MET A 27 -6.13 4.59 -1.40
C MET A 27 -5.24 3.99 -2.47
N LEU A 28 -4.93 2.70 -2.35
CA LEU A 28 -4.19 1.92 -3.35
C LEU A 28 -5.18 1.07 -4.13
N LEU A 29 -5.18 1.22 -5.44
CA LEU A 29 -6.00 0.45 -6.37
C LEU A 29 -5.15 -0.64 -7.01
N ALA A 30 -5.62 -1.87 -6.95
CA ALA A 30 -4.92 -3.02 -7.49
C ALA A 30 -4.88 -2.98 -9.03
N PRO A 31 -3.78 -3.46 -9.65
CA PRO A 31 -3.66 -3.51 -11.12
C PRO A 31 -4.69 -4.43 -11.78
N ASN A 32 -5.22 -5.42 -11.05
CA ASN A 32 -6.27 -6.33 -11.50
C ASN A 32 -7.67 -5.66 -11.54
N GLY A 33 -7.80 -4.39 -11.13
CA GLY A 33 -9.06 -3.64 -11.14
C GLY A 33 -10.11 -4.10 -10.12
N THR A 34 -9.79 -5.08 -9.27
CA THR A 34 -10.74 -5.71 -8.33
C THR A 34 -10.43 -5.36 -6.87
N GLY A 35 -9.16 -5.19 -6.53
CA GLY A 35 -8.71 -4.85 -5.18
C GLY A 35 -8.63 -3.35 -4.91
N LYS A 36 -9.05 -2.92 -3.71
CA LYS A 36 -8.76 -1.57 -3.19
C LYS A 36 -8.33 -1.67 -1.73
N VAL A 37 -7.24 -0.98 -1.39
CA VAL A 37 -6.71 -0.94 -0.02
C VAL A 37 -6.64 0.50 0.42
N SER A 38 -7.41 0.84 1.45
CA SER A 38 -7.38 2.17 2.05
C SER A 38 -6.38 2.23 3.18
N VAL A 39 -5.38 3.10 3.05
CA VAL A 39 -4.43 3.43 4.10
C VAL A 39 -5.01 4.58 4.90
N HIS A 40 -5.70 4.24 5.98
CA HIS A 40 -6.19 5.18 6.99
C HIS A 40 -5.18 5.20 8.13
N GLY A 41 -4.26 6.16 8.17
CA GLY A 41 -3.28 6.12 9.25
C GLY A 41 -2.23 7.22 9.23
N THR A 42 -1.95 7.72 10.43
CA THR A 42 -0.80 8.57 10.73
C THR A 42 0.49 7.73 10.55
N PRO A 43 1.54 8.26 9.90
CA PRO A 43 2.71 7.51 9.48
C PRO A 43 3.52 6.73 10.55
N SER A 44 3.20 6.86 11.84
CA SER A 44 3.99 6.30 12.94
C SER A 44 3.52 4.94 13.47
N ASP A 45 2.41 4.39 12.96
CA ASP A 45 1.90 3.12 13.45
C ASP A 45 2.43 1.93 12.63
N TRP A 46 3.41 1.21 13.20
CA TRP A 46 3.98 0.00 12.59
C TRP A 46 2.93 -1.08 12.33
N ARG A 47 1.84 -1.11 13.13
CA ARG A 47 0.70 -2.02 12.91
C ARG A 47 -0.07 -1.66 11.64
N ALA A 48 -0.27 -0.37 11.38
CA ALA A 48 -0.96 0.09 10.18
C ALA A 48 -0.20 -0.35 8.91
N LEU A 49 1.13 -0.22 8.90
CA LEU A 49 1.95 -0.67 7.78
C LEU A 49 1.80 -2.18 7.53
N ARG A 50 1.87 -3.01 8.58
CA ARG A 50 1.72 -4.48 8.45
C ARG A 50 0.31 -4.86 7.98
N ASN A 51 -0.72 -4.20 8.50
CA ASN A 51 -2.10 -4.44 8.07
C ASN A 51 -2.28 -4.09 6.59
N THR A 52 -1.78 -2.93 6.15
CA THR A 52 -1.83 -2.54 4.75
C THR A 52 -1.08 -3.52 3.84
N ILE A 53 0.12 -3.98 4.22
CA ILE A 53 0.84 -4.99 3.42
C ILE A 53 0.03 -6.29 3.32
N SER A 54 -0.60 -6.73 4.41
CA SER A 54 -1.47 -7.91 4.39
C SER A 54 -2.69 -7.72 3.49
N ASP A 55 -3.34 -6.57 3.53
CA ASP A 55 -4.47 -6.26 2.63
C ASP A 55 -4.01 -6.19 1.17
N LEU A 56 -2.89 -5.53 0.87
CA LEU A 56 -2.32 -5.45 -0.48
C LEU A 56 -2.01 -6.86 -1.04
N ARG A 57 -1.46 -7.74 -0.20
CA ARG A 57 -1.22 -9.15 -0.55
C ARG A 57 -2.51 -9.88 -0.89
N ARG A 58 -3.56 -9.68 -0.09
CA ARG A 58 -4.86 -10.34 -0.28
C ARG A 58 -5.57 -9.84 -1.53
N GLU A 59 -5.59 -8.54 -1.76
CA GLU A 59 -6.44 -7.90 -2.78
C GLU A 59 -5.81 -7.90 -4.19
N GLY A 60 -4.49 -7.87 -4.30
CA GLY A 60 -3.82 -7.75 -5.60
C GLY A 60 -2.45 -8.41 -5.67
N GLY A 61 -2.17 -9.37 -4.77
CA GLY A 61 -0.95 -10.17 -4.84
C GLY A 61 0.34 -9.37 -4.60
N PHE A 62 0.26 -8.25 -3.87
CA PHE A 62 1.42 -7.41 -3.60
C PHE A 62 2.56 -8.18 -2.97
N GLU A 63 3.74 -8.13 -3.58
CA GLU A 63 4.93 -8.79 -3.07
C GLU A 63 5.75 -7.83 -2.21
N TRP A 64 6.05 -8.25 -0.98
CA TRP A 64 6.85 -7.47 -0.03
C TRP A 64 7.75 -8.42 0.78
N PRO A 65 9.04 -8.14 1.00
CA PRO A 65 9.81 -7.02 0.43
C PRO A 65 9.92 -7.11 -1.10
N PRO A 66 10.11 -5.99 -1.82
CA PRO A 66 10.27 -6.00 -3.27
C PRO A 66 11.47 -6.88 -3.65
N ARG A 67 11.30 -7.75 -4.64
CA ARG A 67 12.43 -8.49 -5.22
C ARG A 67 13.34 -7.48 -5.94
N LYS A 68 14.63 -7.51 -5.59
CA LYS A 68 15.68 -6.68 -6.21
C LYS A 68 15.82 -6.95 -7.70
#